data_AF-A0A9P5QRK9-F1
#
_entry.id   AF-A0A9P5QRK9-F1
#
_cell.length_a   1.000
_cell.length_b   1.000
_cell.length_c   1.000
_cell.angle_alpha   90.00
_cell.angle_beta   90.00
_cell.angle_gamma   90.00
#
_symmetry.space_group_name_H-M   'P 1'
#
loop_
_entity.id
_entity.type
_entity.pdbx_description
1 polymer ?
#
loop_
_entity_poly.entity_id
_entity_poly.type
_entity_poly.pdbx_seq_one_letter_code
_entity_poly.pdbx_strand_id
1 'polypeptide(L)'
;MRDQLTRSLERLNTRFVDILFVHNPEYYLMSNVKDTEVSVKKHQDILLGRISILFEELEREIERGRIRAYGISSNSFSLKPSHAHFLPYRDLVKMASRAFERVQRHVQHLPATPLVMNSHSSVIIEPTQRKSHGLGFLQMPGNLLEMEGIQTTAKWAKSQGLSVFINRPLNAISSDHHPVRLASHPQPRSPTYTEAKDQILTILSVVGQTREYLQSKMQRLREIIESLDTSLRVSTISIMDLEGPCISNQLHQELARPVRTKSTFQLHSHATPSSTQQQAHNHGDTPGHGHQEGSSHQYRYQSQSYNDKKTLNGAFQRTSVKPSIQEIDQLVKYIDQFIQAFYQQVRFQESSRVEKMLIDRGIDLEGKSIETFAVEYLLEHSQVDSVLLGMKREAYVDFAHNFLKTATGVK
;
A
#
# COMPACT_ATOMS: atom_id res chain seq x y z
N MET A 1 16.19 9.38 20.39
CA MET A 1 16.99 9.37 19.15
C MET A 1 18.36 8.73 19.36
N ARG A 2 19.22 9.22 20.27
CA ARG A 2 20.59 8.68 20.51
C ARG A 2 20.63 7.15 20.61
N ASP A 3 19.79 6.56 21.46
CA ASP A 3 19.75 5.09 21.63
C ASP A 3 19.36 4.34 20.36
N GLN A 4 18.47 4.91 19.55
CA GLN A 4 18.10 4.34 18.26
C GLN A 4 19.27 4.41 17.28
N LEU A 5 20.01 5.53 17.26
CA LEU A 5 21.23 5.65 16.45
C LEU A 5 22.30 4.63 16.89
N THR A 6 22.52 4.48 18.20
CA THR A 6 23.47 3.49 18.74
C THR A 6 23.14 2.08 18.27
N ARG A 7 21.89 1.64 18.49
CA ARG A 7 21.45 0.31 18.03
C ARG A 7 21.52 0.15 16.52
N SER A 8 21.29 1.21 15.75
CA SER A 8 21.40 1.16 14.30
C SER A 8 22.84 1.00 13.83
N LEU A 9 23.78 1.75 14.41
CA LEU A 9 25.21 1.66 14.11
C LEU A 9 25.77 0.27 14.49
N GLU A 10 25.37 -0.26 15.65
CA GLU A 10 25.71 -1.62 16.08
C GLU A 10 25.22 -2.67 15.07
N ARG A 11 23.95 -2.62 14.66
CA ARG A 11 23.40 -3.57 13.67
C ARG A 11 24.06 -3.45 12.29
N LEU A 12 24.43 -2.25 11.89
CA LEU A 12 25.12 -1.99 10.63
C LEU A 12 26.63 -2.30 10.71
N ASN A 13 27.14 -2.62 11.90
CA ASN A 13 28.56 -2.84 12.17
C ASN A 13 29.44 -1.69 11.62
N THR A 14 29.02 -0.45 11.85
CA THR A 14 29.73 0.76 11.42
C THR A 14 29.75 1.80 12.54
N ARG A 15 30.74 2.69 12.53
CA ARG A 15 30.87 3.77 13.51
C ARG A 15 30.07 5.02 13.13
N PHE A 16 29.75 5.17 11.85
CA PHE A 16 29.02 6.32 11.33
C PHE A 16 28.11 5.95 10.15
N VAL A 17 27.15 6.82 9.86
CA VAL A 17 26.40 6.83 8.59
C VAL A 17 26.56 8.18 7.89
N ASP A 18 26.56 8.19 6.56
CA ASP A 18 26.71 9.43 5.81
C ASP A 18 25.47 10.33 5.98
N ILE A 19 24.28 9.75 5.90
CA ILE A 19 23.02 10.49 5.98
C ILE A 19 22.08 9.78 6.97
N LEU A 20 21.55 10.54 7.94
CA LEU A 20 20.47 10.09 8.81
C LEU A 20 19.17 10.81 8.47
N PHE A 21 18.11 10.05 8.16
CA PHE A 21 16.78 10.61 7.98
C PHE A 21 15.95 10.55 9.27
N VAL A 22 15.37 11.69 9.65
CA VAL A 22 14.24 11.72 10.57
C VAL A 22 13.03 11.15 9.84
N HIS A 23 12.52 10.01 10.29
CA HIS A 23 11.49 9.26 9.59
C HIS A 23 10.08 9.60 10.08
N ASN A 24 9.22 9.99 9.13
CA ASN A 24 7.79 10.26 9.26
C ASN A 24 7.41 11.07 10.52
N PRO A 25 7.98 12.27 10.74
CA PRO A 25 7.63 13.12 11.88
C PRO A 25 6.12 13.48 11.91
N GLU A 26 5.44 13.43 10.77
CA GLU A 26 4.01 13.69 10.63
C GLU A 26 3.10 12.69 11.37
N TYR A 27 3.59 11.52 11.79
CA TYR A 27 2.80 10.59 12.61
C TYR A 27 2.28 11.25 13.90
N TYR A 28 3.01 12.27 14.39
CA TYR A 28 2.52 13.12 15.46
C TYR A 28 1.24 13.88 15.06
N LEU A 29 1.19 14.48 13.86
CA LEU A 29 0.00 15.18 13.37
C LEU A 29 -1.17 14.20 13.23
N MET A 30 -0.94 13.06 12.60
CA MET A 30 -1.96 12.02 12.39
C MET A 30 -2.59 11.52 13.69
N SER A 31 -1.85 11.55 14.79
CA SER A 31 -2.32 11.05 16.10
C SER A 31 -2.99 12.13 16.96
N ASN A 32 -2.80 13.42 16.65
CA ASN A 32 -3.15 14.51 17.56
C ASN A 32 -4.02 15.60 16.94
N VAL A 33 -3.98 15.77 15.62
CA VAL A 33 -4.79 16.77 14.93
C VAL A 33 -6.26 16.36 14.96
N LYS A 34 -7.12 17.30 15.34
CA LYS A 34 -8.56 17.25 15.09
C LYS A 34 -8.87 18.11 13.86
N ASP A 35 -9.95 17.82 13.14
CA ASP A 35 -10.36 18.51 11.91
C ASP A 35 -10.90 19.94 12.15
N THR A 36 -10.08 20.77 12.79
CA THR A 36 -10.32 22.21 12.99
C THR A 36 -9.02 22.94 12.70
N GLU A 37 -9.10 24.08 12.01
CA GLU A 37 -7.92 24.87 11.62
C GLU A 37 -7.05 25.26 12.82
N VAL A 38 -7.68 25.62 13.94
CA VAL A 38 -7.01 25.94 15.20
C VAL A 38 -6.20 24.75 15.73
N SER A 39 -6.75 23.54 15.65
CA SER A 39 -6.03 22.32 16.05
C SER A 39 -4.88 22.02 15.11
N VAL A 40 -5.07 22.15 13.80
CA VAL A 40 -4.02 21.90 12.80
C VAL A 40 -2.81 22.79 13.08
N LYS A 41 -3.03 24.11 13.16
CA LYS A 41 -1.94 25.07 13.39
C LYS A 41 -1.21 24.83 14.71
N LYS A 42 -1.96 24.62 15.80
CA LYS A 42 -1.38 24.30 17.12
C LYS A 42 -0.45 23.08 17.07
N HIS A 43 -0.88 22.00 16.42
CA HIS A 43 -0.07 20.77 16.37
C HIS A 43 1.08 20.86 15.37
N GLN A 44 0.94 21.63 14.29
CA GLN A 44 2.08 21.98 13.42
C GLN A 44 3.15 22.74 14.19
N ASP A 45 2.79 23.75 14.98
CA ASP A 45 3.73 24.52 15.81
C ASP A 45 4.46 23.63 16.82
N ILE A 46 3.75 22.71 17.48
CA ILE A 46 4.36 21.74 18.41
C ILE A 46 5.34 20.82 17.67
N LEU A 47 4.96 20.32 16.48
CA LEU A 47 5.83 19.46 15.70
C LEU A 47 7.11 20.18 15.28
N LEU A 48 7.01 21.42 14.81
CA LEU A 48 8.16 22.25 14.47
C LEU A 48 9.05 22.49 15.70
N GLY A 49 8.46 22.76 16.87
CA GLY A 49 9.22 22.84 18.13
C GLY A 49 10.02 21.58 18.43
N ARG A 50 9.41 20.39 18.25
CA ARG A 50 10.08 19.10 18.43
C ARG A 50 11.21 18.89 17.41
N ILE A 51 10.99 19.25 16.14
CA ILE A 51 12.00 19.17 15.09
C ILE A 51 13.18 20.10 15.39
N SER A 52 12.94 21.31 15.91
CA SER A 52 14.00 22.24 16.30
C SER A 52 14.92 21.64 17.37
N ILE A 53 14.33 21.02 18.41
CA ILE A 53 15.10 20.36 19.47
C ILE A 53 15.88 19.17 18.90
N LEU A 54 15.27 18.40 18.00
CA LEU A 54 15.91 17.28 17.35
C LEU A 54 17.09 17.69 16.47
N PHE A 55 16.99 18.81 15.73
CA PHE A 55 18.09 19.34 14.93
C PHE A 55 19.31 19.68 15.79
N GLU A 56 19.13 20.26 16.98
CA GLU A 56 20.26 20.50 17.90
C GLU A 56 20.96 19.20 18.29
N GLU A 57 20.22 18.12 18.53
CA GLU A 57 20.83 16.84 18.83
C GLU A 57 21.51 16.21 17.61
N LEU A 58 20.95 16.36 16.41
CA LEU A 58 21.57 15.87 15.18
C LEU A 58 22.88 16.61 14.87
N GLU A 59 22.94 17.93 15.08
CA GLU A 59 24.19 18.68 14.98
C GLU A 59 25.24 18.18 15.99
N ARG A 60 24.83 17.81 17.21
CA ARG A 60 25.76 17.18 18.19
C ARG A 60 26.23 15.81 17.73
N GLU A 61 25.39 15.00 17.08
CA GLU A 61 25.80 13.71 16.51
C GLU A 61 26.76 13.87 15.32
N ILE A 62 26.67 14.98 14.58
CA ILE A 62 27.69 15.36 13.59
C ILE A 62 29.01 15.71 14.28
N GLU A 63 28.99 16.53 15.33
CA GLU A 63 30.21 16.82 16.09
C GLU A 63 30.83 15.55 16.70
N ARG A 64 30.01 14.56 17.07
CA ARG A 64 30.48 13.24 17.53
C ARG A 64 31.01 12.34 16.40
N GLY A 65 30.91 12.76 15.14
CA GLY A 65 31.32 12.00 13.97
C GLY A 65 30.46 10.76 13.69
N ARG A 66 29.28 10.63 14.31
CA ARG A 66 28.38 9.46 14.18
C ARG A 66 27.46 9.55 12.97
N ILE A 67 27.20 10.78 12.51
CA ILE A 67 26.53 11.06 11.24
C ILE A 67 27.28 12.17 10.51
N ARG A 68 27.27 12.20 9.17
CA ARG A 68 27.90 13.30 8.41
C ARG A 68 26.91 14.41 8.05
N ALA A 69 25.65 14.03 7.83
CA ALA A 69 24.55 14.93 7.54
C ALA A 69 23.21 14.30 7.94
N TYR A 70 22.15 15.10 7.88
CA TYR A 70 20.80 14.60 8.13
C TYR A 70 19.76 15.17 7.16
N GLY A 71 18.60 14.52 7.15
CA GLY A 71 17.45 14.91 6.38
C GLY A 71 16.13 14.58 7.05
N ILE A 72 15.04 14.93 6.41
CA ILE A 72 13.68 14.54 6.81
C ILE A 72 13.05 13.68 5.72
N SER A 73 12.60 12.49 6.09
CA SER A 73 11.80 11.60 5.26
C SER A 73 10.35 11.75 5.71
N SER A 74 9.49 12.32 4.87
CA SER A 74 8.11 12.66 5.22
C SER A 74 7.18 12.48 4.02
N ASN A 75 6.05 11.81 4.25
CA ASN A 75 4.96 11.73 3.28
C ASN A 75 4.22 13.07 3.17
N SER A 76 4.28 13.88 4.22
CA SER A 76 3.55 15.14 4.27
C SER A 76 4.12 16.21 3.37
N PHE A 77 5.34 16.03 2.87
CA PHE A 77 5.94 16.88 1.84
C PHE A 77 5.27 16.75 0.47
N SER A 78 4.45 15.71 0.26
CA SER A 78 3.67 15.52 -0.96
C SER A 78 2.21 15.93 -0.82
N LEU A 79 1.83 16.47 0.35
CA LEU A 79 0.48 16.96 0.62
C LEU A 79 0.38 18.46 0.33
N LYS A 80 -0.84 18.90 0.00
CA LYS A 80 -1.16 20.32 -0.13
C LYS A 80 -1.03 21.04 1.22
N PRO A 81 -0.65 22.33 1.25
CA PRO A 81 -0.57 23.09 2.50
C PRO A 81 -1.88 23.15 3.31
N SER A 82 -3.03 23.00 2.66
CA SER A 82 -4.34 22.95 3.30
C SER A 82 -4.67 21.62 3.99
N HIS A 83 -3.84 20.58 3.80
CA HIS A 83 -4.09 19.26 4.36
C HIS A 83 -3.79 19.25 5.87
N ALA A 84 -4.67 18.65 6.68
CA ALA A 84 -4.57 18.63 8.14
C ALA A 84 -3.25 18.05 8.67
N HIS A 85 -2.69 17.08 7.95
CA HIS A 85 -1.41 16.45 8.26
C HIS A 85 -0.19 17.05 7.53
N PHE A 86 -0.34 18.18 6.83
CA PHE A 86 0.81 18.82 6.18
C PHE A 86 1.87 19.24 7.20
N LEU A 87 3.14 18.96 6.90
CA LEU A 87 4.30 19.40 7.67
C LEU A 87 4.84 20.69 7.05
N PRO A 88 4.72 21.86 7.72
CA PRO A 88 5.31 23.08 7.21
C PRO A 88 6.82 22.93 7.08
N TYR A 89 7.36 23.19 5.88
CA TYR A 89 8.78 22.97 5.59
C TYR A 89 9.60 24.26 5.47
N ARG A 90 8.95 25.42 5.24
CA ARG A 90 9.64 26.67 4.86
C ARG A 90 10.69 27.16 5.86
N ASP A 91 10.51 26.87 7.15
CA ASP A 91 11.41 27.30 8.21
C ASP A 91 12.49 26.27 8.58
N LEU A 92 12.49 25.06 7.98
CA LEU A 92 13.38 23.98 8.40
C LEU A 92 14.87 24.35 8.29
N VAL A 93 15.28 25.01 7.21
CA VAL A 93 16.67 25.46 7.01
C VAL A 93 17.06 26.47 8.07
N LYS A 94 16.19 27.45 8.35
CA LYS A 94 16.40 28.44 9.41
C LYS A 94 16.51 27.80 10.80
N MET A 95 15.71 26.77 11.06
CA MET A 95 15.78 25.99 12.31
C MET A 95 17.11 25.22 12.40
N ALA A 96 17.57 24.61 11.31
CA ALA A 96 18.85 23.91 11.24
C ALA A 96 20.04 24.86 11.45
N SER A 97 20.04 26.05 10.83
CA SER A 97 21.07 27.08 11.06
C SER A 97 21.16 27.48 12.53
N ARG A 98 20.01 27.74 13.17
CA ARG A 98 19.97 28.09 14.60
C ARG A 98 20.48 26.96 15.49
N ALA A 99 20.14 25.71 15.15
CA ALA A 99 20.62 24.55 15.88
C ALA A 99 22.15 24.43 15.78
N PHE A 100 22.69 24.58 14.58
CA PHE A 100 24.13 24.59 14.32
C PHE A 100 24.86 25.67 15.14
N GLU A 101 24.39 26.93 15.08
CA GLU A 101 24.97 28.04 15.85
C GLU A 101 24.96 27.78 17.36
N ARG A 102 23.88 27.17 17.89
CA ARG A 102 23.82 26.80 19.31
C ARG A 102 24.86 25.75 19.65
N VAL A 103 25.00 24.70 18.85
CA VAL A 103 25.98 23.64 19.11
C VAL A 103 27.40 24.17 19.01
N GLN A 104 27.73 24.96 17.99
CA GLN A 104 29.05 25.55 17.80
C GLN A 104 29.46 26.45 18.98
N ARG A 105 28.55 27.27 19.51
CA ARG A 105 28.82 28.06 20.73
C ARG A 105 29.16 27.19 21.94
N HIS A 106 28.53 26.03 22.10
CA HIS A 106 28.85 25.13 23.20
C HIS A 106 30.22 24.45 23.01
N VAL A 107 30.59 24.11 21.77
CA VAL A 107 31.87 23.45 21.46
C VAL A 107 33.05 24.41 21.64
N GLN A 108 32.91 25.67 21.26
CA GLN A 108 33.95 26.70 21.42
C GLN A 108 34.30 27.00 22.89
N HIS A 109 33.43 26.67 23.84
CA HIS A 109 33.64 26.90 25.27
C HIS A 109 34.09 25.65 26.05
N LEU A 110 34.29 24.51 25.38
CA LEU A 110 34.82 23.30 26.00
C LEU A 110 36.34 23.26 25.85
N PRO A 111 37.12 23.05 26.93
CA PRO A 111 38.55 22.75 26.79
C PRO A 111 38.70 21.45 26.00
N ALA A 112 39.69 21.39 25.10
CA ALA A 112 40.03 20.21 24.30
C ALA A 112 40.30 19.02 25.24
N THR A 113 39.26 18.28 25.57
CA THR A 113 39.29 17.13 26.45
C THR A 113 38.82 15.93 25.64
N PRO A 114 39.59 14.84 25.60
CA PRO A 114 39.16 13.62 24.94
C PRO A 114 37.87 13.14 25.63
N LEU A 115 36.74 13.17 24.93
CA LEU A 115 35.54 12.47 25.37
C LEU A 115 35.80 10.97 25.22
N VAL A 116 36.29 10.35 26.29
CA VAL A 116 36.48 8.90 26.37
C VAL A 116 35.10 8.25 26.40
N MET A 117 34.66 7.71 25.27
CA MET A 117 33.56 6.75 25.24
C MET A 117 34.14 5.36 25.08
N ASN A 118 34.18 4.66 26.22
CA ASN A 118 34.40 3.23 26.41
C ASN A 118 35.87 2.80 26.38
N SER A 119 36.19 1.85 27.26
CA SER A 119 37.52 1.41 27.71
C SER A 119 38.44 0.77 26.66
N HIS A 120 38.14 0.88 25.36
CA HIS A 120 38.87 0.18 24.31
C HIS A 120 39.36 1.04 23.14
N SER A 121 39.08 2.35 23.07
CA SER A 121 39.72 3.28 22.14
C SER A 121 39.39 4.73 22.49
N SER A 122 40.38 5.51 22.92
CA SER A 122 40.27 6.97 22.98
C SER A 122 40.32 7.54 21.56
N VAL A 123 39.17 7.94 21.01
CA VAL A 123 39.11 8.75 19.79
C VAL A 123 39.11 10.21 20.22
N ILE A 124 40.16 10.96 19.83
CA ILE A 124 40.14 12.42 19.92
C ILE A 124 39.12 12.90 18.88
N ILE A 125 38.00 13.42 19.34
CA ILE A 125 37.02 14.08 18.49
C ILE A 125 37.53 15.50 18.28
N GLU A 126 38.21 15.74 17.16
CA GLU A 126 38.48 17.12 16.75
C GLU A 126 37.16 17.80 16.37
N PRO A 127 36.89 19.03 16.86
CA PRO A 127 35.72 19.80 16.47
C PRO A 127 35.60 19.87 14.95
N THR A 128 34.40 19.63 14.41
CA THR A 128 34.24 19.67 12.96
C THR A 128 34.44 21.11 12.47
N GLN A 129 35.30 21.34 11.48
CA GLN A 129 35.54 22.68 10.89
C GLN A 129 34.38 23.19 10.02
N ARG A 130 33.15 22.68 10.24
CA ARG A 130 31.99 23.01 9.42
C ARG A 130 31.61 24.47 9.59
N LYS A 131 31.18 25.08 8.49
CA LYS A 131 30.70 26.47 8.43
C LYS A 131 29.18 26.57 8.32
N SER A 132 28.49 25.44 8.21
CA SER A 132 27.04 25.36 8.01
C SER A 132 26.43 24.14 8.71
N HIS A 133 25.11 24.19 8.90
CA HIS A 133 24.32 23.10 9.43
C HIS A 133 24.41 21.83 8.56
N GLY A 134 24.05 20.69 9.15
CA GLY A 134 24.05 19.38 8.50
C GLY A 134 22.76 18.98 7.80
N LEU A 135 21.69 19.78 7.88
CA LEU A 135 20.47 19.54 7.10
C LEU A 135 20.81 19.67 5.60
N GLY A 136 20.76 18.54 4.89
CA GLY A 136 21.10 18.50 3.46
C GLY A 136 20.07 17.80 2.59
N PHE A 137 19.11 17.07 3.18
CA PHE A 137 18.31 16.10 2.44
C PHE A 137 16.83 16.15 2.79
N LEU A 138 15.97 16.12 1.77
CA LEU A 138 14.57 15.75 1.93
C LEU A 138 14.31 14.44 1.20
N GLN A 139 13.54 13.55 1.83
CA GLN A 139 12.98 12.39 1.17
C GLN A 139 11.46 12.48 1.21
N MET A 140 10.80 12.27 0.07
CA MET A 140 9.35 12.33 -0.02
C MET A 140 8.79 11.46 -1.15
N PRO A 141 7.49 11.13 -1.08
CA PRO A 141 6.80 10.47 -2.18
C PRO A 141 6.75 11.31 -3.45
N GLY A 142 6.91 10.66 -4.60
CA GLY A 142 6.71 11.30 -5.89
C GLY A 142 6.64 10.27 -7.00
N ASN A 143 5.69 10.44 -7.91
CA ASN A 143 5.47 9.60 -9.08
C ASN A 143 4.61 10.36 -10.11
N LEU A 144 4.39 9.78 -11.29
CA LEU A 144 3.64 10.42 -12.38
C LEU A 144 2.21 10.83 -11.98
N LEU A 145 1.64 10.23 -10.93
CA LEU A 145 0.28 10.53 -10.46
C LEU A 145 0.27 11.46 -9.24
N GLU A 146 1.39 11.63 -8.53
CA GLU A 146 1.54 12.40 -7.29
C GLU A 146 2.68 13.43 -7.42
N MET A 147 2.44 14.49 -8.22
CA MET A 147 3.46 15.52 -8.52
C MET A 147 3.44 16.73 -7.59
N GLU A 148 2.44 16.86 -6.70
CA GLU A 148 2.26 18.03 -5.81
C GLU A 148 3.55 18.33 -5.01
N GLY A 149 4.13 17.33 -4.36
CA GLY A 149 5.36 17.49 -3.58
C GLY A 149 6.56 17.89 -4.42
N ILE A 150 6.68 17.34 -5.63
CA ILE A 150 7.74 17.72 -6.57
C ILE A 150 7.55 19.19 -6.97
N GLN A 151 6.34 19.61 -7.35
CA GLN A 151 6.09 20.99 -7.80
C GLN A 151 6.23 22.05 -6.70
N THR A 152 6.10 21.65 -5.43
CA THR A 152 6.08 22.56 -4.28
C THR A 152 7.29 22.39 -3.35
N THR A 153 7.37 21.27 -2.64
CA THR A 153 8.38 21.01 -1.61
C THR A 153 9.76 20.77 -2.23
N ALA A 154 9.89 19.99 -3.31
CA ALA A 154 11.19 19.80 -3.98
C ALA A 154 11.71 21.13 -4.51
N LYS A 155 10.85 21.94 -5.15
CA LYS A 155 11.20 23.25 -5.69
C LYS A 155 11.81 24.15 -4.62
N TRP A 156 11.14 24.20 -3.47
CA TRP A 156 11.65 24.92 -2.33
C TRP A 156 12.99 24.32 -1.84
N ALA A 157 13.07 23.01 -1.66
CA ALA A 157 14.28 22.34 -1.18
C ALA A 157 15.50 22.65 -2.07
N LYS A 158 15.35 22.57 -3.40
CA LYS A 158 16.39 22.95 -4.36
C LYS A 158 16.80 24.42 -4.23
N SER A 159 15.84 25.33 -4.04
CA SER A 159 16.14 26.77 -3.83
C SER A 159 16.93 27.04 -2.55
N GLN A 160 16.93 26.10 -1.60
CA GLN A 160 17.70 26.16 -0.36
C GLN A 160 19.00 25.36 -0.42
N GLY A 161 19.35 24.77 -1.56
CA GLY A 161 20.54 23.93 -1.72
C GLY A 161 20.43 22.53 -1.10
N LEU A 162 19.22 22.05 -0.83
CA LEU A 162 18.98 20.68 -0.34
C LEU A 162 18.87 19.69 -1.51
N SER A 163 19.31 18.46 -1.28
CA SER A 163 19.10 17.33 -2.18
C SER A 163 17.75 16.66 -1.93
N VAL A 164 17.08 16.23 -2.99
CA VAL A 164 15.74 15.66 -2.97
C VAL A 164 15.75 14.20 -3.41
N PHE A 165 15.28 13.34 -2.53
CA PHE A 165 15.14 11.90 -2.71
C PHE A 165 13.65 11.56 -2.88
N ILE A 166 13.31 10.94 -4.00
CA ILE A 166 11.94 10.49 -4.26
C ILE A 166 11.80 9.03 -3.87
N ASN A 167 10.88 8.71 -2.97
CA ASN A 167 10.45 7.34 -2.71
C ASN A 167 9.08 7.05 -3.35
N ARG A 168 8.73 5.77 -3.45
CA ARG A 168 7.50 5.31 -4.10
C ARG A 168 7.34 5.79 -5.57
N PRO A 169 8.39 5.75 -6.41
CA PRO A 169 8.27 6.17 -7.82
C PRO A 169 7.25 5.36 -8.60
N LEU A 170 6.99 4.12 -8.20
CA LEU A 170 6.09 3.19 -8.89
C LEU A 170 4.79 2.90 -8.12
N ASN A 171 4.53 3.58 -7.01
CA ASN A 171 3.37 3.33 -6.15
C ASN A 171 2.64 4.62 -5.87
N ALA A 172 1.45 4.79 -6.46
CA ALA A 172 0.62 5.95 -6.23
C ALA A 172 -0.45 5.70 -5.18
N ILE A 173 -0.54 6.59 -4.18
CA ILE A 173 -1.50 6.53 -3.08
C ILE A 173 -2.16 7.91 -2.95
N SER A 174 -3.06 8.21 -3.88
CA SER A 174 -3.82 9.47 -3.88
C SER A 174 -5.10 9.36 -3.03
N SER A 175 -5.62 10.50 -2.57
CA SER A 175 -7.00 10.60 -2.06
C SER A 175 -8.04 10.36 -3.16
N ASP A 176 -7.69 10.65 -4.41
CA ASP A 176 -8.64 10.75 -5.51
C ASP A 176 -8.88 9.39 -6.19
N HIS A 177 -7.99 8.43 -5.96
CA HIS A 177 -8.01 7.12 -6.60
C HIS A 177 -7.60 6.04 -5.60
N HIS A 178 -8.12 4.82 -5.76
CA HIS A 178 -7.57 3.66 -5.06
C HIS A 178 -6.07 3.53 -5.33
N PRO A 179 -5.27 2.99 -4.39
CA PRO A 179 -3.85 2.78 -4.59
C PRO A 179 -3.57 2.06 -5.92
N VAL A 180 -2.58 2.53 -6.68
CA VAL A 180 -2.26 1.96 -8.00
C VAL A 180 -0.77 1.72 -8.17
N ARG A 181 -0.44 0.62 -8.84
CA ARG A 181 0.93 0.33 -9.26
C ARG A 181 1.18 0.96 -10.62
N LEU A 182 2.24 1.74 -10.74
CA LEU A 182 2.73 2.23 -12.03
C LEU A 182 3.61 1.12 -12.63
N ALA A 183 2.98 0.13 -13.27
CA ALA A 183 3.65 -0.99 -13.91
C ALA A 183 2.87 -1.51 -15.12
N SER A 184 3.58 -1.84 -16.19
CA SER A 184 3.05 -2.50 -17.37
C SER A 184 3.03 -4.02 -17.17
N HIS A 185 1.87 -4.62 -17.40
CA HIS A 185 1.68 -6.06 -17.31
C HIS A 185 1.22 -6.62 -18.66
N PRO A 186 1.74 -7.79 -19.06
CA PRO A 186 1.35 -8.41 -20.32
C PRO A 186 -0.12 -8.85 -20.28
N GLN A 187 -0.68 -9.06 -21.47
CA GLN A 187 -1.99 -9.66 -21.62
C GLN A 187 -2.07 -11.03 -20.89
N PRO A 188 -3.20 -11.35 -20.23
CA PRO A 188 -3.38 -12.63 -19.56
C PRO A 188 -3.23 -13.81 -20.54
N ARG A 189 -2.58 -14.88 -20.07
CA ARG A 189 -2.39 -16.11 -20.87
C ARG A 189 -3.55 -17.08 -20.65
N SER A 190 -3.65 -18.09 -21.51
CA SER A 190 -4.62 -19.18 -21.32
C SER A 190 -4.24 -20.09 -20.13
N PRO A 191 -5.22 -20.61 -19.36
CA PRO A 191 -6.64 -20.29 -19.47
C PRO A 191 -6.90 -18.83 -19.06
N THR A 192 -7.69 -18.13 -19.86
CA THR A 192 -8.14 -16.77 -19.56
C THR A 192 -8.92 -16.78 -18.24
N TYR A 193 -9.06 -15.61 -17.63
CA TYR A 193 -9.86 -15.47 -16.41
C TYR A 193 -11.27 -16.04 -16.56
N THR A 194 -11.96 -15.75 -17.67
CA THR A 194 -13.29 -16.28 -17.94
C THR A 194 -13.30 -17.79 -18.03
N GLU A 195 -12.36 -18.39 -18.78
CA GLU A 195 -12.24 -19.85 -18.90
C GLU A 195 -11.96 -20.51 -17.55
N ALA A 196 -11.02 -19.98 -16.77
CA ALA A 196 -10.68 -20.51 -15.46
C ALA A 196 -11.84 -20.37 -14.46
N LYS A 197 -12.56 -19.25 -14.49
CA LYS A 197 -13.75 -19.01 -13.67
C LYS A 197 -14.88 -19.99 -14.01
N ASP A 198 -15.20 -20.13 -15.29
CA ASP A 198 -16.30 -20.99 -15.72
C ASP A 198 -15.99 -22.46 -15.40
N GLN A 199 -14.72 -22.88 -15.56
CA GLN A 199 -14.25 -24.21 -15.16
C GLN A 199 -14.44 -24.45 -13.66
N ILE A 200 -13.92 -23.58 -12.79
CA ILE A 200 -14.02 -23.79 -11.34
C ILE A 200 -15.48 -23.74 -10.85
N LEU A 201 -16.31 -22.81 -11.35
CA LEU A 201 -17.72 -22.73 -10.99
C LEU A 201 -18.50 -23.98 -11.41
N THR A 202 -18.18 -24.55 -12.57
CA THR A 202 -18.75 -25.82 -13.04
C THR A 202 -18.38 -26.95 -12.09
N ILE A 203 -17.10 -27.08 -11.73
CA ILE A 203 -16.61 -28.14 -10.84
C ILE A 203 -17.21 -28.02 -9.44
N LEU A 204 -17.25 -26.83 -8.87
CA LEU A 204 -17.86 -26.59 -7.55
C LEU A 204 -19.35 -26.99 -7.56
N SER A 205 -20.06 -26.72 -8.65
CA SER A 205 -21.46 -27.10 -8.82
C SER A 205 -21.64 -28.62 -8.90
N VAL A 206 -20.81 -29.31 -9.70
CA VAL A 206 -20.84 -30.78 -9.82
C VAL A 206 -20.49 -31.45 -8.49
N VAL A 207 -19.43 -31.01 -7.80
CA VAL A 207 -19.03 -31.55 -6.49
C VAL A 207 -20.11 -31.31 -5.44
N GLY A 208 -20.72 -30.12 -5.43
CA GLY A 208 -21.80 -29.79 -4.49
C GLY A 208 -23.08 -30.59 -4.71
N GLN A 209 -23.39 -30.96 -5.95
CA GLN A 209 -24.58 -31.78 -6.30
C GLN A 209 -24.35 -33.28 -6.06
N THR A 210 -23.13 -33.77 -6.30
CA THR A 210 -22.79 -35.19 -6.14
C THR A 210 -22.51 -35.57 -4.68
N ARG A 211 -22.04 -34.62 -3.86
CA ARG A 211 -21.63 -34.85 -2.46
C ARG A 211 -22.35 -33.90 -1.51
N GLU A 212 -23.48 -34.35 -0.98
CA GLU A 212 -24.38 -33.55 -0.11
C GLU A 212 -23.65 -32.91 1.10
N TYR A 213 -22.75 -33.64 1.75
CA TYR A 213 -22.00 -33.11 2.90
C TYR A 213 -21.00 -31.99 2.53
N LEU A 214 -20.62 -31.85 1.25
CA LEU A 214 -19.77 -30.76 0.76
C LEU A 214 -20.56 -29.58 0.18
N GLN A 215 -21.87 -29.73 -0.04
CA GLN A 215 -22.70 -28.73 -0.73
C GLN A 215 -22.53 -27.33 -0.15
N SER A 216 -22.66 -27.19 1.18
CA SER A 216 -22.52 -25.90 1.85
C SER A 216 -21.12 -25.29 1.71
N LYS A 217 -20.06 -26.11 1.66
CA LYS A 217 -18.68 -25.65 1.46
C LYS A 217 -18.45 -25.20 0.02
N MET A 218 -18.93 -25.97 -0.96
CA MET A 218 -18.82 -25.60 -2.38
C MET A 218 -19.59 -24.32 -2.68
N GLN A 219 -20.76 -24.14 -2.07
CA GLN A 219 -21.54 -22.92 -2.17
C GLN A 219 -20.78 -21.69 -1.64
N ARG A 220 -20.10 -21.80 -0.49
CA ARG A 220 -19.27 -20.71 0.04
C ARG A 220 -18.09 -20.37 -0.87
N LEU A 221 -17.40 -21.37 -1.41
CA LEU A 221 -16.30 -21.13 -2.36
C LEU A 221 -16.82 -20.41 -3.62
N ARG A 222 -18.00 -20.80 -4.11
CA ARG A 222 -18.67 -20.13 -5.23
C ARG A 222 -18.97 -18.67 -4.92
N GLU A 223 -19.54 -18.37 -3.76
CA GLU A 223 -19.85 -16.99 -3.33
C GLU A 223 -18.59 -16.12 -3.25
N ILE A 224 -17.46 -16.66 -2.77
CA ILE A 224 -16.18 -15.96 -2.76
C ILE A 224 -15.72 -15.63 -4.18
N ILE A 225 -15.77 -16.60 -5.10
CA ILE A 225 -15.36 -16.42 -6.50
C ILE A 225 -16.25 -15.37 -7.20
N GLU A 226 -17.58 -15.43 -6.99
CA GLU A 226 -18.53 -14.46 -7.57
C GLU A 226 -18.35 -13.05 -6.99
N SER A 227 -17.98 -12.93 -5.71
CA SER A 227 -17.63 -11.65 -5.07
C SER A 227 -16.34 -11.06 -5.67
N LEU A 228 -15.33 -11.90 -5.92
CA LEU A 228 -14.08 -11.49 -6.58
C LEU A 228 -14.35 -11.03 -8.02
N ASP A 229 -15.17 -11.76 -8.77
CA ASP A 229 -15.60 -11.40 -10.13
C ASP A 229 -16.33 -10.05 -10.18
N THR A 230 -17.17 -9.80 -9.18
CA THR A 230 -17.86 -8.51 -9.05
C THR A 230 -16.86 -7.38 -8.80
N SER A 231 -15.92 -7.57 -7.86
CA SER A 231 -14.87 -6.59 -7.52
C SER A 231 -13.97 -6.27 -8.73
N LEU A 232 -13.63 -7.30 -9.52
CA LEU A 232 -12.89 -7.14 -10.77
C LEU A 232 -13.66 -6.30 -11.79
N ARG A 233 -14.95 -6.58 -12.00
CA ARG A 233 -15.79 -5.83 -12.95
C ARG A 233 -15.94 -4.36 -12.59
N VAL A 234 -16.11 -4.03 -11.31
CA VAL A 234 -16.24 -2.64 -10.85
C VAL A 234 -14.89 -1.92 -10.69
N SER A 235 -13.77 -2.59 -11.02
CA SER A 235 -12.42 -2.03 -10.94
C SER A 235 -12.03 -1.50 -9.55
N THR A 236 -12.58 -2.10 -8.49
CA THR A 236 -12.32 -1.70 -7.09
C THR A 236 -11.16 -2.45 -6.45
N ILE A 237 -10.48 -3.31 -7.20
CA ILE A 237 -9.36 -4.12 -6.70
C ILE A 237 -8.06 -3.72 -7.38
N SER A 238 -7.05 -3.38 -6.58
CA SER A 238 -5.69 -3.16 -7.06
C SER A 238 -4.84 -4.40 -6.85
N ILE A 239 -3.79 -4.57 -7.66
CA ILE A 239 -2.75 -5.57 -7.35
C ILE A 239 -2.15 -5.32 -5.97
N MET A 240 -2.11 -4.07 -5.50
CA MET A 240 -1.61 -3.69 -4.17
C MET A 240 -2.40 -4.37 -3.04
N ASP A 241 -3.73 -4.45 -3.19
CA ASP A 241 -4.62 -5.09 -2.20
C ASP A 241 -4.37 -6.61 -2.16
N LEU A 242 -3.94 -7.18 -3.28
CA LEU A 242 -3.69 -8.61 -3.45
C LEU A 242 -2.29 -9.07 -2.99
N GLU A 243 -1.41 -8.14 -2.59
CA GLU A 243 -0.07 -8.45 -2.07
C GLU A 243 -0.07 -8.84 -0.58
N GLY A 244 -1.23 -8.76 0.10
CA GLY A 244 -1.46 -9.18 1.49
C GLY A 244 -1.86 -10.66 1.66
N PRO A 245 -2.51 -11.06 2.78
CA PRO A 245 -3.05 -12.42 2.95
C PRO A 245 -3.87 -12.80 1.72
N CYS A 246 -3.29 -13.67 0.91
CA CYS A 246 -3.69 -13.78 -0.48
C CYS A 246 -5.05 -14.45 -0.59
N ILE A 247 -5.79 -14.16 -1.67
CA ILE A 247 -7.01 -14.88 -2.03
C ILE A 247 -6.82 -16.41 -1.95
N SER A 248 -5.61 -16.89 -2.25
CA SER A 248 -5.21 -18.27 -2.06
C SER A 248 -5.38 -18.75 -0.60
N ASN A 249 -4.98 -17.97 0.41
CA ASN A 249 -5.22 -18.32 1.81
C ASN A 249 -6.71 -18.43 2.13
N GLN A 250 -7.55 -17.51 1.64
CA GLN A 250 -8.99 -17.55 1.90
C GLN A 250 -9.64 -18.79 1.27
N LEU A 251 -9.36 -19.06 -0.01
CA LEU A 251 -9.92 -20.19 -0.74
C LEU A 251 -9.41 -21.53 -0.17
N HIS A 252 -8.12 -21.64 0.13
CA HIS A 252 -7.55 -22.84 0.73
C HIS A 252 -8.00 -23.06 2.18
N GLN A 253 -8.16 -22.00 2.98
CA GLN A 253 -8.71 -22.12 4.33
C GLN A 253 -10.16 -22.62 4.31
N GLU A 254 -11.01 -22.07 3.44
CA GLU A 254 -12.38 -22.58 3.31
C GLU A 254 -12.41 -24.05 2.85
N LEU A 255 -11.50 -24.44 1.96
CA LEU A 255 -11.35 -25.83 1.55
C LEU A 255 -10.92 -26.73 2.74
N ALA A 256 -9.99 -26.27 3.57
CA ALA A 256 -9.46 -26.99 4.72
C ALA A 256 -10.39 -27.05 5.94
N ARG A 257 -11.42 -26.19 6.03
CA ARG A 257 -12.34 -26.15 7.18
C ARG A 257 -13.09 -27.47 7.40
N PRO A 258 -13.19 -27.99 8.64
CA PRO A 258 -13.97 -29.20 8.92
C PRO A 258 -15.44 -29.02 8.52
N VAL A 259 -16.02 -30.04 7.88
CA VAL A 259 -17.46 -30.06 7.60
C VAL A 259 -18.18 -30.31 8.92
N ARG A 260 -18.99 -29.35 9.39
CA ARG A 260 -19.85 -29.55 10.56
C ARG A 260 -20.99 -30.49 10.16
N THR A 261 -20.86 -31.76 10.45
CA THR A 261 -21.99 -32.70 10.43
C THR A 261 -22.88 -32.39 11.63
N LYS A 262 -24.17 -32.13 11.41
CA LYS A 262 -25.14 -32.14 12.51
C LYS A 262 -25.21 -33.58 13.04
N SER A 263 -24.49 -33.89 14.12
CA SER A 263 -24.77 -35.10 14.88
C SER A 263 -26.07 -34.87 15.65
N THR A 264 -27.17 -35.36 15.10
CA THR A 264 -28.44 -35.43 15.85
C THR A 264 -28.39 -36.74 16.62
N PHE A 265 -28.17 -36.70 17.92
CA PHE A 265 -28.67 -37.68 18.91
C PHE A 265 -28.25 -37.22 20.31
N GLN A 266 -29.11 -36.45 20.97
CA GLN A 266 -29.34 -36.58 22.41
C GLN A 266 -30.85 -36.48 22.63
N LEU A 267 -31.46 -37.64 22.91
CA LEU A 267 -32.76 -37.71 23.57
C LEU A 267 -32.62 -37.02 24.92
N HIS A 268 -33.37 -35.97 25.20
CA HIS A 268 -33.85 -35.69 26.55
C HIS A 268 -35.30 -35.22 26.51
N SER A 269 -36.07 -35.94 27.31
CA SER A 269 -37.49 -35.87 27.58
C SER A 269 -37.90 -34.59 28.31
N HIS A 270 -39.11 -34.15 27.99
CA HIS A 270 -40.09 -33.42 28.81
C HIS A 270 -39.60 -32.62 30.03
N ALA A 271 -39.84 -31.30 30.01
CA ALA A 271 -40.82 -30.65 30.89
C ALA A 271 -41.03 -29.19 30.48
N THR A 272 -42.28 -28.82 30.23
CA THR A 272 -42.78 -27.44 30.31
C THR A 272 -42.94 -27.08 31.80
N PRO A 273 -42.83 -25.79 32.16
CA PRO A 273 -44.10 -25.07 32.36
C PRO A 273 -44.11 -23.64 31.83
N SER A 274 -45.34 -23.24 31.54
CA SER A 274 -45.90 -21.97 31.18
C SER A 274 -45.64 -20.84 32.19
N SER A 275 -45.44 -19.62 31.69
CA SER A 275 -45.99 -18.41 32.30
C SER A 275 -46.16 -17.29 31.28
N THR A 276 -47.42 -16.91 31.12
CA THR A 276 -48.01 -15.79 30.41
C THR A 276 -47.52 -14.44 30.95
N GLN A 277 -47.29 -13.46 30.08
CA GLN A 277 -47.77 -12.09 30.32
C GLN A 277 -47.92 -11.32 29.00
N GLN A 278 -49.14 -10.80 28.83
CA GLN A 278 -49.66 -9.98 27.74
C GLN A 278 -49.30 -8.50 27.94
N GLN A 279 -49.24 -7.74 26.83
CA GLN A 279 -50.07 -6.55 26.51
C GLN A 279 -49.33 -5.68 25.47
N ALA A 280 -49.84 -5.56 24.23
CA ALA A 280 -50.90 -4.66 23.73
C ALA A 280 -50.29 -3.32 23.23
N HIS A 281 -50.17 -3.15 21.91
CA HIS A 281 -51.05 -2.38 21.02
C HIS A 281 -50.92 -0.84 21.14
N ASN A 282 -50.55 -0.18 20.03
CA ASN A 282 -51.49 0.75 19.40
C ASN A 282 -51.20 1.02 17.91
N HIS A 283 -52.30 1.09 17.16
CA HIS A 283 -52.46 1.47 15.75
C HIS A 283 -52.42 3.00 15.55
N GLY A 284 -52.28 3.44 14.29
CA GLY A 284 -52.95 4.65 13.82
C GLY A 284 -52.31 5.41 12.67
N ASP A 285 -52.82 5.15 11.46
CA ASP A 285 -53.16 6.12 10.40
C ASP A 285 -52.11 6.65 9.39
N THR A 286 -52.28 6.15 8.16
CA THR A 286 -52.09 6.81 6.86
C THR A 286 -53.31 7.67 6.50
N PRO A 287 -53.18 8.66 5.59
CA PRO A 287 -53.68 8.42 4.21
C PRO A 287 -52.94 9.20 3.09
N GLY A 288 -53.09 8.72 1.84
CA GLY A 288 -53.40 9.60 0.70
C GLY A 288 -52.38 9.76 -0.43
N HIS A 289 -52.76 9.26 -1.61
CA HIS A 289 -52.12 9.24 -2.94
C HIS A 289 -51.55 10.55 -3.53
N GLY A 290 -50.56 10.38 -4.42
CA GLY A 290 -50.25 11.30 -5.53
C GLY A 290 -49.29 10.67 -6.56
N HIS A 291 -49.76 10.47 -7.79
CA HIS A 291 -49.01 10.01 -8.98
C HIS A 291 -48.00 11.06 -9.50
N GLN A 292 -46.87 10.63 -10.05
CA GLN A 292 -46.38 11.06 -11.38
C GLN A 292 -45.14 10.31 -11.88
N GLU A 293 -45.12 10.12 -13.20
CA GLU A 293 -44.19 9.38 -14.05
C GLU A 293 -42.87 10.12 -14.31
N GLY A 294 -41.83 9.40 -14.77
CA GLY A 294 -40.59 10.03 -15.26
C GLY A 294 -39.44 9.08 -15.62
N SER A 295 -39.62 8.31 -16.71
CA SER A 295 -38.62 7.79 -17.67
C SER A 295 -37.11 7.72 -17.31
N SER A 296 -36.58 6.49 -17.21
CA SER A 296 -35.15 6.19 -17.35
C SER A 296 -34.87 5.43 -18.65
N HIS A 297 -34.09 6.04 -19.55
CA HIS A 297 -33.66 5.44 -20.82
C HIS A 297 -32.71 4.25 -20.60
N GLN A 298 -33.17 3.06 -20.98
CA GLN A 298 -32.37 1.83 -21.07
C GLN A 298 -31.59 1.80 -22.39
N TYR A 299 -30.26 1.85 -22.31
CA TYR A 299 -29.40 1.46 -23.44
C TYR A 299 -29.35 -0.07 -23.54
N ARG A 300 -29.96 -0.58 -24.61
CA ARG A 300 -30.07 -2.00 -24.96
C ARG A 300 -28.80 -2.45 -25.68
N TYR A 301 -27.88 -3.12 -24.99
CA TYR A 301 -26.84 -3.91 -25.67
C TYR A 301 -27.43 -5.27 -26.06
N GLN A 302 -27.45 -5.54 -27.36
CA GLN A 302 -27.84 -6.84 -27.92
C GLN A 302 -26.71 -7.85 -27.67
N SER A 303 -26.94 -8.79 -26.74
CA SER A 303 -26.13 -10.00 -26.65
C SER A 303 -26.54 -10.96 -27.76
N GLN A 304 -25.66 -11.20 -28.73
CA GLN A 304 -25.80 -12.30 -29.67
C GLN A 304 -25.70 -13.63 -28.90
N SER A 305 -26.82 -14.34 -28.88
CA SER A 305 -26.98 -15.67 -28.32
C SER A 305 -26.17 -16.69 -29.13
N TYR A 306 -25.02 -17.12 -28.61
CA TYR A 306 -24.40 -18.37 -29.05
C TYR A 306 -25.16 -19.53 -28.43
N ASN A 307 -26.01 -20.13 -29.26
CA ASN A 307 -26.83 -21.29 -28.94
C ASN A 307 -25.97 -22.54 -29.19
N ASP A 308 -25.45 -23.15 -28.13
CA ASP A 308 -25.01 -24.54 -28.18
C ASP A 308 -25.29 -25.23 -26.83
N LYS A 309 -26.58 -25.48 -26.60
CA LYS A 309 -27.05 -26.38 -25.54
C LYS A 309 -26.81 -27.82 -25.99
N LYS A 310 -25.62 -28.36 -25.73
CA LYS A 310 -25.47 -29.82 -25.55
C LYS A 310 -25.82 -30.15 -24.11
N THR A 311 -27.05 -30.63 -23.95
CA THR A 311 -27.66 -31.12 -22.72
C THR A 311 -26.84 -32.28 -22.14
N LEU A 312 -26.08 -32.04 -21.07
CA LEU A 312 -25.55 -33.09 -20.19
C LEU A 312 -26.63 -33.43 -19.14
N ASN A 313 -27.68 -34.13 -19.56
CA ASN A 313 -28.60 -34.81 -18.64
C ASN A 313 -28.00 -36.18 -18.27
N GLY A 314 -27.05 -36.18 -17.34
CA GLY A 314 -26.60 -37.38 -16.65
C GLY A 314 -27.16 -37.38 -15.23
N ALA A 315 -27.88 -38.43 -14.83
CA ALA A 315 -28.33 -38.60 -13.45
C ALA A 315 -27.11 -38.70 -12.52
N PHE A 316 -26.81 -37.63 -11.78
CA PHE A 316 -25.73 -37.64 -10.80
C PHE A 316 -26.10 -38.55 -9.63
N GLN A 317 -25.46 -39.72 -9.53
CA GLN A 317 -25.58 -40.59 -8.36
C GLN A 317 -24.99 -39.87 -7.14
N ARG A 318 -25.82 -39.59 -6.14
CA ARG A 318 -25.39 -39.02 -4.87
C ARG A 318 -24.56 -40.04 -4.09
N THR A 319 -23.40 -39.65 -3.60
CA THR A 319 -22.52 -40.54 -2.82
C THR A 319 -22.22 -39.94 -1.45
N SER A 320 -22.22 -40.79 -0.42
CA SER A 320 -21.83 -40.44 0.96
C SER A 320 -20.34 -40.75 1.23
N VAL A 321 -19.62 -41.28 0.24
CA VAL A 321 -18.21 -41.67 0.36
C VAL A 321 -17.35 -40.40 0.41
N LYS A 322 -16.25 -40.42 1.16
CA LYS A 322 -15.27 -39.33 1.17
C LYS A 322 -14.63 -39.16 -0.23
N PRO A 323 -14.12 -37.98 -0.59
CA PRO A 323 -13.45 -37.81 -1.87
C PRO A 323 -12.11 -38.53 -1.82
N SER A 324 -11.71 -39.11 -2.95
CA SER A 324 -10.36 -39.59 -3.13
C SER A 324 -9.37 -38.42 -3.06
N ILE A 325 -8.13 -38.72 -2.70
CA ILE A 325 -7.05 -37.72 -2.69
C ILE A 325 -6.91 -37.07 -4.08
N GLN A 326 -7.04 -37.86 -5.15
CA GLN A 326 -6.97 -37.39 -6.53
C GLN A 326 -8.06 -36.36 -6.87
N GLU A 327 -9.30 -36.54 -6.38
CA GLU A 327 -10.37 -35.56 -6.58
C GLU A 327 -10.12 -34.25 -5.83
N ILE A 328 -9.52 -34.33 -4.64
CA ILE A 328 -9.14 -33.15 -3.85
C ILE A 328 -8.00 -32.40 -4.55
N ASP A 329 -6.96 -33.11 -4.97
CA ASP A 329 -5.82 -32.53 -5.68
C ASP A 329 -6.26 -31.86 -6.99
N GLN A 330 -7.19 -32.48 -7.70
CA GLN A 330 -7.75 -31.93 -8.92
C GLN A 330 -8.55 -30.64 -8.66
N LEU A 331 -9.35 -30.59 -7.59
CA LEU A 331 -10.06 -29.38 -7.18
C LEU A 331 -9.09 -28.25 -6.79
N VAL A 332 -8.05 -28.56 -6.01
CA VAL A 332 -6.98 -27.61 -5.64
C VAL A 332 -6.32 -27.04 -6.89
N LYS A 333 -5.98 -27.89 -7.86
CA LYS A 333 -5.39 -27.46 -9.14
C LYS A 333 -6.29 -26.46 -9.88
N TYR A 334 -7.60 -26.66 -9.91
CA TYR A 334 -8.52 -25.71 -10.55
C TYR A 334 -8.67 -24.40 -9.76
N ILE A 335 -8.63 -24.46 -8.43
CA ILE A 335 -8.58 -23.26 -7.58
C ILE A 335 -7.30 -22.46 -7.87
N ASP A 336 -6.14 -23.12 -7.95
CA ASP A 336 -4.87 -22.47 -8.27
C ASP A 336 -4.88 -21.87 -9.68
N GLN A 337 -5.43 -22.57 -10.68
CA GLN A 337 -5.58 -22.04 -12.03
C GLN A 337 -6.46 -20.79 -12.05
N PHE A 338 -7.59 -20.79 -11.34
CA PHE A 338 -8.45 -19.62 -11.18
C PHE A 338 -7.69 -18.47 -10.53
N ILE A 339 -6.97 -18.72 -9.43
CA ILE A 339 -6.19 -17.69 -8.74
C ILE A 339 -5.16 -17.09 -9.69
N GLN A 340 -4.38 -17.91 -10.39
CA GLN A 340 -3.36 -17.40 -11.32
C GLN A 340 -3.98 -16.54 -12.44
N ALA A 341 -5.06 -17.02 -13.06
CA ALA A 341 -5.75 -16.28 -14.12
C ALA A 341 -6.38 -14.98 -13.60
N PHE A 342 -6.95 -14.99 -12.40
CA PHE A 342 -7.49 -13.81 -11.73
C PHE A 342 -6.40 -12.77 -11.47
N TYR A 343 -5.27 -13.16 -10.90
CA TYR A 343 -4.14 -12.24 -10.66
C TYR A 343 -3.59 -11.64 -11.96
N GLN A 344 -3.49 -12.43 -13.04
CA GLN A 344 -3.10 -11.90 -14.35
C GLN A 344 -4.10 -10.88 -14.89
N GLN A 345 -5.40 -11.16 -14.75
CA GLN A 345 -6.46 -10.27 -15.21
C GLN A 345 -6.51 -8.95 -14.45
N VAL A 346 -6.35 -8.97 -13.12
CA VAL A 346 -6.26 -7.77 -12.28
C VAL A 346 -5.07 -6.91 -12.70
N ARG A 347 -3.90 -7.52 -12.87
CA ARG A 347 -2.68 -6.82 -13.31
C ARG A 347 -2.86 -6.13 -14.66
N PHE A 348 -3.39 -6.86 -15.64
CA PHE A 348 -3.61 -6.33 -16.98
C PHE A 348 -4.61 -5.16 -16.98
N GLN A 349 -5.73 -5.30 -16.26
CA GLN A 349 -6.72 -4.22 -16.13
C GLN A 349 -6.15 -2.99 -15.41
N GLU A 350 -5.30 -3.19 -14.40
CA GLU A 350 -4.63 -2.09 -13.72
C GLU A 350 -3.67 -1.35 -14.66
N SER A 351 -2.87 -2.05 -15.47
CA SER A 351 -2.00 -1.41 -16.46
C SER A 351 -2.80 -0.54 -17.44
N SER A 352 -3.87 -1.07 -18.03
CA SER A 352 -4.72 -0.30 -18.95
C SER A 352 -5.38 0.92 -18.27
N ARG A 353 -5.78 0.78 -17.01
CA ARG A 353 -6.36 1.88 -16.23
C ARG A 353 -5.32 2.96 -15.96
N VAL A 354 -4.10 2.58 -15.58
CA VAL A 354 -3.01 3.52 -15.32
C VAL A 354 -2.58 4.22 -16.60
N GLU A 355 -2.44 3.51 -17.73
CA GLU A 355 -2.18 4.11 -19.04
C GLU A 355 -3.22 5.18 -19.38
N LYS A 356 -4.51 4.87 -19.21
CA LYS A 356 -5.57 5.84 -19.40
C LYS A 356 -5.41 7.07 -18.49
N MET A 357 -5.12 6.86 -17.21
CA MET A 357 -4.90 7.97 -16.26
C MET A 357 -3.72 8.86 -16.65
N LEU A 358 -2.65 8.28 -17.22
CA LEU A 358 -1.49 9.02 -17.72
C LEU A 358 -1.83 9.80 -18.99
N ILE A 359 -2.54 9.18 -19.94
CA ILE A 359 -3.03 9.84 -21.17
C ILE A 359 -3.96 11.01 -20.84
N ASP A 360 -4.90 10.82 -19.90
CA ASP A 360 -5.83 11.87 -19.46
C ASP A 360 -5.08 13.07 -18.83
N ARG A 361 -3.84 12.86 -18.35
CA ARG A 361 -2.92 13.90 -17.85
C ARG A 361 -1.96 14.44 -18.91
N GLY A 362 -2.09 14.00 -20.17
CA GLY A 362 -1.24 14.42 -21.27
C GLY A 362 0.17 13.82 -21.24
N ILE A 363 0.35 12.67 -20.57
CA ILE A 363 1.63 11.97 -20.50
C ILE A 363 1.66 10.89 -21.60
N ASP A 364 2.55 11.06 -22.57
CA ASP A 364 2.87 10.05 -23.58
C ASP A 364 4.01 9.16 -23.06
N LEU A 365 3.81 7.84 -23.11
CA LEU A 365 4.81 6.86 -22.67
C LEU A 365 5.90 6.61 -23.71
N GLU A 366 5.77 7.13 -24.93
CA GLU A 366 6.78 7.00 -25.99
C GLU A 366 7.12 5.53 -26.33
N GLY A 367 6.14 4.64 -26.18
CA GLY A 367 6.33 3.19 -26.39
C GLY A 367 7.12 2.46 -25.30
N LYS A 368 7.49 3.13 -24.21
CA LYS A 368 8.15 2.52 -23.04
C LYS A 368 7.10 1.87 -22.12
N SER A 369 7.58 0.96 -21.25
CA SER A 369 6.77 0.51 -20.12
C SER A 369 6.49 1.68 -19.17
N ILE A 370 5.38 1.59 -18.41
CA ILE A 370 5.01 2.61 -17.42
C ILE A 370 6.15 2.80 -16.41
N GLU A 371 6.74 1.71 -15.91
CA GLU A 371 7.79 1.76 -14.90
C GLU A 371 9.10 2.35 -15.42
N THR A 372 9.49 2.03 -16.67
CA THR A 372 10.67 2.63 -17.30
C THR A 372 10.47 4.13 -17.46
N PHE A 373 9.36 4.54 -18.07
CA PHE A 373 9.07 5.96 -18.30
C PHE A 373 8.99 6.72 -16.97
N ALA A 374 8.33 6.17 -15.95
CA ALA A 374 8.19 6.82 -14.65
C ALA A 374 9.54 7.09 -13.98
N VAL A 375 10.47 6.14 -14.04
CA VAL A 375 11.80 6.31 -13.43
C VAL A 375 12.66 7.30 -14.22
N GLU A 376 12.67 7.22 -15.55
CA GLU A 376 13.39 8.16 -16.41
C GLU A 376 12.89 9.59 -16.20
N TYR A 377 11.56 9.78 -16.27
CA TYR A 377 10.94 11.07 -16.06
C TYR A 377 11.33 11.71 -14.72
N LEU A 378 11.35 10.91 -13.64
CA LEU A 378 11.75 11.41 -12.32
C LEU A 378 13.24 11.73 -12.25
N LEU A 379 14.11 10.91 -12.87
CA LEU A 379 15.56 11.16 -12.87
C LEU A 379 15.96 12.37 -13.72
N GLU A 380 15.23 12.65 -14.80
CA GLU A 380 15.43 13.83 -15.66
C GLU A 380 14.82 15.11 -15.05
N HIS A 381 13.94 14.97 -14.05
CA HIS A 381 13.30 16.11 -13.43
C HIS A 381 14.29 16.96 -12.63
N SER A 382 14.44 18.24 -13.00
CA SER A 382 15.38 19.22 -12.39
C SER A 382 15.35 19.38 -10.87
N GLN A 383 14.34 18.83 -10.20
CA GLN A 383 14.13 18.93 -8.76
C GLN A 383 14.32 17.63 -8.00
N VAL A 384 14.72 16.56 -8.70
CA VAL A 384 14.95 15.25 -8.13
C VAL A 384 16.43 14.94 -8.28
N ASP A 385 17.09 14.60 -7.18
CA ASP A 385 18.51 14.22 -7.19
C ASP A 385 18.68 12.70 -7.12
N SER A 386 17.68 12.00 -6.60
CA SER A 386 17.74 10.55 -6.41
C SER A 386 16.34 9.93 -6.40
N VAL A 387 16.20 8.77 -7.02
CA VAL A 387 14.99 7.96 -7.01
C VAL A 387 15.25 6.66 -6.26
N LEU A 388 14.46 6.39 -5.22
CA LEU A 388 14.57 5.21 -4.36
C LEU A 388 13.61 4.12 -4.82
N LEU A 389 14.17 3.07 -5.41
CA LEU A 389 13.44 1.88 -5.83
C LEU A 389 13.42 0.81 -4.73
N GLY A 390 12.21 0.43 -4.31
CA GLY A 390 12.03 -0.63 -3.31
C GLY A 390 12.16 -2.03 -3.93
N MET A 391 13.30 -2.68 -3.72
CA MET A 391 13.58 -4.03 -4.23
C MET A 391 12.99 -5.12 -3.32
N LYS A 392 11.66 -5.22 -3.25
CA LYS A 392 10.97 -6.26 -2.45
C LYS A 392 10.68 -7.55 -3.24
N ARG A 393 10.94 -7.56 -4.55
CA ARG A 393 10.61 -8.65 -5.47
C ARG A 393 11.70 -8.77 -6.54
N GLU A 394 11.92 -9.99 -7.00
CA GLU A 394 12.88 -10.31 -8.06
C GLU A 394 12.65 -9.47 -9.31
N ALA A 395 11.41 -9.36 -9.79
CA ALA A 395 11.08 -8.52 -10.95
C ALA A 395 11.50 -7.03 -10.80
N TYR A 396 11.53 -6.47 -9.58
CA TYR A 396 12.04 -5.11 -9.36
C TYR A 396 13.56 -5.03 -9.38
N VAL A 397 14.22 -6.10 -8.94
CA VAL A 397 15.68 -6.22 -9.04
C VAL A 397 16.06 -6.35 -10.51
N ASP A 398 15.37 -7.20 -11.28
CA ASP A 398 15.59 -7.38 -12.71
C ASP A 398 15.37 -6.07 -13.48
N PHE A 399 14.26 -5.38 -13.19
CA PHE A 399 13.98 -4.05 -13.74
C PHE A 399 15.11 -3.08 -13.44
N ALA A 400 15.48 -2.90 -12.16
CA ALA A 400 16.51 -1.95 -11.76
C ALA A 400 17.87 -2.28 -12.38
N HIS A 401 18.23 -3.56 -12.44
CA HIS A 401 19.46 -4.03 -13.05
C HIS A 401 19.49 -3.76 -14.56
N ASN A 402 18.41 -4.08 -15.27
CA ASN A 402 18.29 -3.79 -16.71
C ASN A 402 18.33 -2.29 -16.98
N PHE A 403 17.59 -1.51 -16.18
CA PHE A 403 17.57 -0.06 -16.26
C PHE A 403 18.97 0.56 -16.06
N LEU A 404 19.72 0.10 -15.06
CA LEU A 404 21.08 0.58 -14.83
C LEU A 404 22.02 0.25 -15.98
N LYS A 405 21.90 -0.94 -16.59
CA LYS A 405 22.70 -1.31 -17.77
C LYS A 405 22.43 -0.40 -18.96
N THR A 406 21.16 -0.09 -19.22
CA THR A 406 20.78 0.80 -20.33
C THR A 406 21.17 2.25 -20.05
N ALA A 407 20.98 2.73 -18.82
CA ALA A 407 21.24 4.12 -18.44
C ALA A 407 22.74 4.47 -18.30
N THR A 408 23.57 3.51 -17.86
CA THR A 408 25.01 3.73 -17.65
C THR A 408 25.87 3.35 -18.86
N GLY A 409 25.28 2.70 -19.88
CA GLY A 409 26.02 2.20 -21.04
C GLY A 409 27.02 1.08 -20.70
N VAL A 410 27.01 0.55 -19.48
CA VAL A 410 27.86 -0.56 -19.06
C VAL A 410 27.23 -1.86 -19.55
N LYS A 411 27.81 -2.41 -20.64
CA LYS A 411 27.45 -3.73 -21.20
C LYS A 411 27.80 -4.88 -20.26
#